data_AF-A0A0A2MCL4-F1
#
_entry.id   AF-A0A0A2MCL4-F1
#
_cell.length_a   1.000
_cell.length_b   1.000
_cell.length_c   1.000
_cell.angle_alpha   90.00
_cell.angle_beta   90.00
_cell.angle_gamma   90.00
#
_symmetry.space_group_name_H-M   'P 1'
#
loop_
_entity.id
_entity.type
_entity.pdbx_description
1 polymer ?
#
loop_
_entity_poly.entity_id
_entity_poly.type
_entity_poly.pdbx_seq_one_letter_code
_entity_poly.pdbx_strand_id
1 'polypeptide(L)'
;MFSFIINLIITKMKKLAYTFLLTLTFTIISFGQENNPYNQRGIDLANTYKILIEDIRNGKIKSVDQETLDYYTLKTPIKTKVSLESVTDIISQLNGQKPEEKLKNLSLSNYSKEILLKVGENKTELIKLVDQVKASKINPEEKEFLLTTLAFTYNRGNNDGFWGALAGAGIGYLICNVPCSVVGAVIGAVWGEIGK
;
A
#
# COMPACT_ATOMS: atom_id res chain seq x y z
N MET A 1 -6.48 25.05 6.62
CA MET A 1 -5.61 24.58 5.52
C MET A 1 -5.80 23.08 5.21
N PHE A 2 -5.90 22.20 6.22
CA PHE A 2 -6.19 20.76 6.05
C PHE A 2 -7.52 20.44 5.34
N SER A 3 -8.59 21.16 5.64
CA SER A 3 -9.91 20.98 4.99
C SER A 3 -9.88 21.22 3.48
N PHE A 4 -8.94 22.04 2.98
CA PHE A 4 -8.82 22.35 1.55
C PHE A 4 -8.15 21.20 0.77
N ILE A 5 -7.14 20.55 1.34
CA ILE A 5 -6.43 19.43 0.71
C ILE A 5 -7.35 18.20 0.63
N ILE A 6 -8.11 17.93 1.70
CA ILE A 6 -9.08 16.85 1.77
C ILE A 6 -10.23 17.10 0.77
N ASN A 7 -10.77 18.32 0.70
CA ASN A 7 -11.77 18.66 -0.32
C ASN A 7 -11.23 18.58 -1.75
N LEU A 8 -9.96 18.93 -1.98
CA LEU A 8 -9.33 18.80 -3.30
C LEU A 8 -9.23 17.32 -3.73
N ILE A 9 -8.89 16.43 -2.79
CA ILE A 9 -8.87 14.97 -3.00
C ILE A 9 -10.29 14.47 -3.29
N ILE A 10 -11.27 14.82 -2.45
CA ILE A 10 -12.70 14.43 -2.64
C ILE A 10 -13.27 14.94 -3.97
N THR A 11 -12.93 16.16 -4.36
CA THR A 11 -13.44 16.76 -5.61
C THR A 11 -12.80 16.12 -6.84
N LYS A 12 -11.52 15.71 -6.76
CA LYS A 12 -10.86 14.92 -7.83
C LYS A 12 -11.40 13.48 -7.91
N MET A 13 -11.73 12.86 -6.77
CA MET A 13 -12.32 11.50 -6.73
C MET A 13 -13.67 11.42 -7.49
N LYS A 14 -14.49 12.47 -7.48
CA LYS A 14 -15.79 12.50 -8.16
C LYS A 14 -15.71 12.50 -9.69
N LYS A 15 -14.63 13.02 -10.30
CA LYS A 15 -14.48 13.12 -11.76
C LYS A 15 -13.91 11.84 -12.42
N LEU A 16 -13.21 11.00 -11.66
CA LEU A 16 -12.57 9.77 -12.15
C LEU A 16 -13.48 8.53 -12.11
N ALA A 17 -14.62 8.61 -11.41
CA ALA A 17 -15.58 7.50 -11.27
C ALA A 17 -16.21 7.03 -12.60
N TYR A 18 -16.06 7.79 -13.69
CA TYR A 18 -16.73 7.51 -14.97
C TYR A 18 -15.89 6.70 -15.98
N THR A 19 -14.57 6.52 -15.80
CA THR A 19 -13.72 5.95 -16.87
C THR A 19 -13.30 4.49 -16.64
N PHE A 20 -13.52 3.90 -15.47
CA PHE A 20 -12.98 2.58 -15.12
C PHE A 20 -14.01 1.43 -15.08
N LEU A 21 -15.15 1.59 -15.75
CA LEU A 21 -16.25 0.61 -15.76
C LEU A 21 -16.00 -0.62 -16.67
N LEU A 22 -14.79 -0.83 -17.22
CA LEU A 22 -14.62 -1.72 -18.38
C LEU A 22 -13.54 -2.82 -18.32
N THR A 23 -12.92 -3.10 -17.17
CA THR A 23 -11.87 -4.16 -17.09
C THR A 23 -11.98 -5.04 -15.85
N LEU A 24 -13.21 -5.42 -15.47
CA LEU A 24 -13.47 -6.44 -14.45
C LEU A 24 -13.83 -7.76 -15.12
N THR A 25 -12.84 -8.57 -15.46
CA THR A 25 -12.95 -10.04 -15.51
C THR A 25 -11.56 -10.62 -15.70
N PHE A 26 -10.92 -11.12 -14.63
CA PHE A 26 -10.06 -12.31 -14.67
C PHE A 26 -9.82 -12.76 -13.23
N THR A 27 -10.59 -13.75 -12.79
CA THR A 27 -10.27 -14.57 -11.62
C THR A 27 -9.08 -15.46 -11.96
N ILE A 28 -7.89 -15.05 -11.56
CA ILE A 28 -6.72 -15.93 -11.55
C ILE A 28 -6.78 -16.74 -10.26
N ILE A 29 -6.83 -18.06 -10.40
CA ILE A 29 -6.63 -19.01 -9.30
C ILE A 29 -5.22 -18.76 -8.76
N SER A 30 -5.12 -18.05 -7.62
CA SER A 30 -3.85 -17.71 -6.99
C SER A 30 -3.27 -18.96 -6.34
N PHE A 31 -2.24 -19.54 -6.96
CA PHE A 31 -1.29 -20.38 -6.22
C PHE A 31 -0.63 -19.46 -5.21
N GLY A 32 -0.78 -19.70 -3.90
CA GLY A 32 -0.21 -18.82 -2.89
C GLY A 32 1.31 -18.68 -3.03
N GLN A 33 1.91 -17.60 -2.50
CA GLN A 33 3.37 -17.46 -2.41
C GLN A 33 3.91 -18.38 -1.30
N GLU A 34 3.89 -19.69 -1.50
CA GLU A 34 4.21 -20.71 -0.48
C GLU A 34 5.60 -20.53 0.13
N ASN A 35 6.56 -19.95 -0.60
CA ASN A 35 7.90 -19.70 -0.11
C ASN A 35 8.01 -18.52 0.89
N ASN A 36 6.93 -17.75 1.08
CA ASN A 36 6.88 -16.57 1.94
C ASN A 36 6.09 -16.83 3.23
N PRO A 37 6.74 -16.79 4.43
CA PRO A 37 6.05 -17.02 5.70
C PRO A 37 5.00 -15.95 6.04
N TYR A 38 5.01 -14.81 5.35
CA TYR A 38 4.03 -13.72 5.52
C TYR A 38 2.96 -13.71 4.42
N ASN A 39 2.80 -14.79 3.65
CA ASN A 39 1.83 -14.85 2.56
C ASN A 39 0.39 -14.54 3.00
N GLN A 40 -0.06 -15.10 4.14
CA GLN A 40 -1.40 -14.83 4.66
C GLN A 40 -1.61 -13.34 4.96
N ARG A 41 -0.61 -12.67 5.54
CA ARG A 41 -0.67 -11.23 5.78
C ARG A 41 -0.74 -10.44 4.47
N GLY A 42 -0.02 -10.89 3.44
CA GLY A 42 -0.13 -10.33 2.08
C GLY A 42 -1.52 -10.50 1.45
N ILE A 43 -2.17 -11.65 1.66
CA ILE A 43 -3.56 -11.91 1.23
C ILE A 43 -4.53 -10.96 1.96
N ASP A 44 -4.39 -10.86 3.28
CA ASP A 44 -5.21 -9.98 4.12
C ASP A 44 -5.06 -8.51 3.69
N LEU A 45 -3.86 -8.12 3.28
CA LEU A 45 -3.55 -6.80 2.73
C LEU A 45 -4.23 -6.56 1.39
N ALA A 46 -4.10 -7.50 0.46
CA ALA A 46 -4.73 -7.40 -0.86
C ALA A 46 -6.26 -7.30 -0.74
N ASN A 47 -6.87 -8.07 0.16
CA ASN A 47 -8.30 -8.01 0.46
C ASN A 47 -8.71 -6.68 1.10
N THR A 48 -7.92 -6.17 2.06
CA THR A 48 -8.14 -4.86 2.69
C THR A 48 -8.09 -3.74 1.66
N TYR A 49 -7.07 -3.74 0.80
CA TYR A 49 -6.93 -2.78 -0.29
C TYR A 49 -8.14 -2.84 -1.24
N LYS A 50 -8.59 -4.04 -1.62
CA LYS A 50 -9.75 -4.24 -2.51
C LYS A 50 -11.03 -3.65 -1.91
N ILE A 51 -11.31 -3.92 -0.64
CA ILE A 51 -12.49 -3.36 0.06
C ILE A 51 -12.43 -1.83 0.05
N LEU A 52 -11.28 -1.27 0.44
CA LEU A 52 -11.11 0.18 0.55
C LEU A 52 -11.22 0.88 -0.81
N ILE A 53 -10.56 0.36 -1.86
CA ILE A 53 -10.63 0.98 -3.18
C ILE A 53 -12.04 0.89 -3.78
N GLU A 54 -12.76 -0.22 -3.57
CA GLU A 54 -14.16 -0.36 -4.01
C GLU A 54 -15.06 0.64 -3.29
N ASP A 55 -14.92 0.80 -1.97
CA ASP A 55 -15.76 1.74 -1.20
C ASP A 55 -15.40 3.22 -1.49
N ILE A 56 -14.15 3.53 -1.81
CA ILE A 56 -13.75 4.84 -2.34
C ILE A 56 -14.42 5.09 -3.70
N ARG A 57 -14.30 4.14 -4.64
CA ARG A 57 -14.88 4.26 -6.00
C ARG A 57 -16.40 4.41 -5.97
N ASN A 58 -17.06 3.75 -5.03
CA ASN A 58 -18.51 3.83 -4.82
C ASN A 58 -18.93 5.08 -4.01
N GLY A 59 -18.00 5.97 -3.64
CA GLY A 59 -18.29 7.19 -2.89
C GLY A 59 -18.77 6.95 -1.45
N LYS A 60 -18.52 5.76 -0.89
CA LYS A 60 -18.88 5.42 0.50
C LYS A 60 -17.92 6.07 1.49
N ILE A 61 -16.64 6.22 1.12
CA ILE A 61 -15.67 6.98 1.91
C ILE A 61 -15.74 8.45 1.53
N LYS A 62 -16.31 9.27 2.42
CA LYS A 62 -16.52 10.72 2.20
C LYS A 62 -15.50 11.59 2.94
N SER A 63 -14.94 11.09 4.03
CA SER A 63 -13.92 11.73 4.85
C SER A 63 -12.91 10.69 5.33
N VAL A 64 -11.74 11.15 5.76
CA VAL A 64 -10.76 10.34 6.48
C VAL A 64 -10.65 10.97 7.86
N ASP A 65 -11.42 10.42 8.79
CA ASP A 65 -11.48 10.77 10.21
C ASP A 65 -11.33 9.50 11.06
N GLN A 66 -11.17 9.64 12.37
CA GLN A 66 -10.95 8.48 13.24
C GLN A 66 -12.13 7.49 13.21
N GLU A 67 -13.37 7.99 13.08
CA GLU A 67 -14.56 7.14 12.97
C GLU A 67 -14.50 6.25 11.73
N THR A 68 -14.08 6.81 10.59
CA THR A 68 -13.88 6.07 9.35
C THR A 68 -12.78 5.02 9.50
N LEU A 69 -11.65 5.38 10.13
CA LEU A 69 -10.53 4.45 10.36
C LEU A 69 -10.94 3.29 11.27
N ASP A 70 -11.67 3.58 12.33
CA ASP A 70 -12.17 2.59 13.29
C ASP A 70 -13.19 1.64 12.61
N TYR A 71 -14.09 2.18 11.78
CA TYR A 71 -15.03 1.37 10.99
C TYR A 71 -14.31 0.37 10.08
N TYR A 72 -13.29 0.81 9.32
CA TYR A 72 -12.57 -0.09 8.41
C TYR A 72 -11.63 -1.06 9.13
N THR A 73 -11.14 -0.72 10.31
CA THR A 73 -10.44 -1.68 11.18
C THR A 73 -11.34 -2.87 11.52
N LEU A 74 -12.64 -2.64 11.72
CA LEU A 74 -13.61 -3.72 11.98
C LEU A 74 -14.01 -4.48 10.71
N LYS A 75 -14.07 -3.81 9.56
CA LYS A 75 -14.55 -4.37 8.29
C LYS A 75 -13.50 -5.12 7.47
N THR A 76 -12.22 -4.87 7.71
CA THR A 76 -11.13 -5.46 6.92
C THR A 76 -10.47 -6.61 7.67
N PRO A 77 -9.80 -7.56 7.00
CA PRO A 77 -9.04 -8.62 7.66
C PRO A 77 -7.96 -8.09 8.62
N ILE A 78 -7.42 -6.90 8.34
CA ILE A 78 -6.36 -6.30 9.15
C ILE A 78 -6.98 -5.48 10.27
N LYS A 79 -6.96 -6.05 11.47
CA LYS A 79 -7.55 -5.47 12.70
C LYS A 79 -6.65 -4.44 13.38
N THR A 80 -5.71 -3.86 12.64
CA THR A 80 -4.76 -2.93 13.19
C THR A 80 -5.36 -1.53 13.26
N LYS A 81 -5.49 -1.02 14.49
CA LYS A 81 -5.89 0.38 14.71
C LYS A 81 -4.76 1.31 14.30
N VAL A 82 -5.10 2.34 13.55
CA VAL A 82 -4.22 3.45 13.20
C VAL A 82 -4.88 4.76 13.62
N SER A 83 -4.07 5.71 14.08
CA SER A 83 -4.57 7.04 14.41
C SER A 83 -4.73 7.88 13.14
N LEU A 84 -5.65 8.83 13.19
CA LEU A 84 -5.80 9.85 12.16
C LEU A 84 -4.50 10.66 11.97
N GLU A 85 -3.73 10.86 13.04
CA GLU A 85 -2.41 11.51 12.99
C GLU A 85 -1.45 10.72 12.09
N SER A 86 -1.27 9.42 12.31
CA SER A 86 -0.40 8.59 11.47
C SER A 86 -0.84 8.60 10.01
N VAL A 87 -2.15 8.57 9.74
CA VAL A 87 -2.68 8.66 8.37
C VAL A 87 -2.37 10.01 7.74
N THR A 88 -2.50 11.09 8.50
CA THR A 88 -2.19 12.44 8.06
C THR A 88 -0.71 12.61 7.74
N ASP A 89 0.16 12.03 8.57
CA ASP A 89 1.61 12.02 8.38
C ASP A 89 2.03 11.24 7.14
N ILE A 90 1.39 10.09 6.89
CA ILE A 90 1.61 9.33 5.66
C ILE A 90 1.25 10.19 4.44
N ILE A 91 0.07 10.82 4.44
CA ILE A 91 -0.41 11.64 3.32
C ILE A 91 0.52 12.84 3.09
N SER A 92 0.95 13.51 4.15
CA SER A 92 1.85 14.67 4.05
C SER A 92 3.20 14.26 3.45
N GLN A 93 3.75 13.13 3.90
CA GLN A 93 5.00 12.56 3.39
C GLN A 93 4.86 11.94 2.01
N LEU A 94 3.66 11.70 1.48
CA LEU A 94 3.43 11.27 0.09
C LEU A 94 3.36 12.44 -0.90
N ASN A 95 3.27 13.68 -0.45
CA ASN A 95 3.22 14.84 -1.35
C ASN A 95 4.62 15.32 -1.76
N GLY A 96 4.74 15.92 -2.95
CA GLY A 96 5.91 16.71 -3.34
C GLY A 96 7.07 15.99 -4.05
N GLN A 97 7.04 14.66 -4.22
CA GLN A 97 8.05 13.91 -4.99
C GLN A 97 7.41 12.69 -5.68
N LYS A 98 8.07 12.16 -6.72
CA LYS A 98 7.64 10.90 -7.34
C LYS A 98 7.80 9.75 -6.34
N PRO A 99 6.93 8.71 -6.34
CA PRO A 99 7.02 7.65 -5.34
C PRO A 99 8.36 6.89 -5.34
N GLU A 100 8.99 6.73 -6.50
CA GLU A 100 10.32 6.13 -6.66
C GLU A 100 11.41 6.93 -5.94
N GLU A 101 11.36 8.26 -6.04
CA GLU A 101 12.30 9.16 -5.36
C GLU A 101 12.09 9.11 -3.85
N LYS A 102 10.82 9.06 -3.41
CA LYS A 102 10.50 8.88 -1.98
C LYS A 102 11.11 7.61 -1.42
N LEU A 103 10.94 6.48 -2.12
CA LEU A 103 11.53 5.20 -1.70
C LEU A 103 13.04 5.28 -1.52
N LYS A 104 13.75 5.96 -2.43
CA LYS A 104 15.21 6.17 -2.32
C LYS A 104 15.60 6.99 -1.09
N ASN A 105 14.74 7.93 -0.69
CA ASN A 105 14.97 8.87 0.41
C ASN A 105 14.50 8.36 1.78
N LEU A 106 13.80 7.23 1.86
CA LEU A 106 13.35 6.66 3.13
C LEU A 106 14.53 6.28 4.05
N SER A 107 14.33 6.32 5.36
CA SER A 107 15.31 5.86 6.36
C SER A 107 15.33 4.34 6.51
N LEU A 108 15.30 3.61 5.40
CA LEU A 108 15.46 2.15 5.33
C LEU A 108 16.91 1.78 5.01
N SER A 109 17.31 0.54 5.28
CA SER A 109 18.61 0.05 4.78
C SER A 109 18.69 0.10 3.25
N ASN A 110 19.92 0.25 2.73
CA ASN A 110 20.17 0.25 1.28
C ASN A 110 19.64 -1.02 0.61
N TYR A 111 19.77 -2.17 1.29
CA TYR A 111 19.24 -3.45 0.83
C TYR A 111 17.71 -3.41 0.70
N SER A 112 17.01 -2.91 1.71
CA SER A 112 15.55 -2.79 1.69
C SER A 112 15.06 -1.87 0.57
N LYS A 113 15.73 -0.74 0.35
CA LYS A 113 15.43 0.15 -0.79
C LYS A 113 15.63 -0.55 -2.13
N GLU A 114 16.72 -1.28 -2.29
CA GLU A 114 17.01 -2.03 -3.52
C GLU A 114 15.93 -3.07 -3.82
N ILE A 115 15.49 -3.82 -2.81
CA ILE A 115 14.39 -4.78 -2.96
C ILE A 115 13.10 -4.06 -3.38
N LEU A 116 12.70 -3.00 -2.69
CA LEU A 116 11.48 -2.25 -3.04
C LEU A 116 11.53 -1.66 -4.45
N LEU A 117 12.68 -1.16 -4.89
CA LEU A 117 12.86 -0.66 -6.25
C LEU A 117 12.75 -1.80 -7.28
N LYS A 118 13.37 -2.96 -7.05
CA LYS A 118 13.24 -4.14 -7.93
C LYS A 118 11.81 -4.61 -8.07
N VAL A 119 11.05 -4.58 -6.96
CA VAL A 119 9.62 -4.87 -6.94
C VAL A 119 8.88 -3.85 -7.80
N GLY A 120 9.09 -2.55 -7.57
CA GLY A 120 8.48 -1.44 -8.31
C GLY A 120 8.70 -1.48 -9.82
N GLU A 121 9.92 -1.84 -10.23
CA GLU A 121 10.30 -1.92 -11.64
C GLU A 121 9.76 -3.18 -12.35
N ASN A 122 9.14 -4.12 -11.61
CA ASN A 122 8.70 -5.42 -12.10
C ASN A 122 9.78 -6.18 -12.89
N LYS A 123 11.06 -5.96 -12.56
CA LYS A 123 12.21 -6.53 -13.28
C LYS A 123 12.58 -7.94 -12.81
N THR A 124 12.01 -8.41 -11.70
CA THR A 124 12.39 -9.68 -11.07
C THR A 124 11.14 -10.45 -10.61
N GLU A 125 11.17 -11.77 -10.76
CA GLU A 125 10.15 -12.65 -10.18
C GLU A 125 10.10 -12.48 -8.65
N LEU A 126 8.92 -12.16 -8.11
CA LEU A 126 8.72 -11.94 -6.67
C LEU A 126 9.17 -13.13 -5.80
N ILE A 127 9.06 -14.35 -6.34
CA ILE A 127 9.53 -15.58 -5.67
C ILE A 127 11.04 -15.51 -5.38
N LYS A 128 11.85 -15.08 -6.35
CA LYS A 128 13.31 -14.94 -6.19
C LYS A 128 13.67 -13.86 -5.18
N LEU A 129 12.89 -12.78 -5.12
CA LEU A 129 13.09 -11.71 -4.14
C LEU A 129 12.77 -12.18 -2.71
N VAL A 130 11.76 -13.03 -2.53
CA VAL A 130 11.47 -13.63 -1.21
C VAL A 130 12.65 -14.45 -0.70
N ASP A 131 13.25 -15.29 -1.56
CA ASP A 131 14.39 -16.11 -1.14
C ASP A 131 15.62 -15.25 -0.81
N GLN A 132 15.86 -14.17 -1.57
CA GLN A 132 16.91 -13.19 -1.27
C GLN A 132 16.68 -12.54 0.11
N VAL A 133 15.46 -12.06 0.38
CA VAL A 133 15.15 -11.40 1.65
C VAL A 133 15.26 -12.37 2.83
N LYS A 134 14.80 -13.63 2.69
CA LYS A 134 14.96 -14.67 3.72
C LYS A 134 16.42 -14.90 4.09
N ALA A 135 17.29 -15.03 3.07
CA ALA A 135 18.72 -15.26 3.24
C ALA A 135 19.51 -14.05 3.74
N SER A 136 18.94 -12.84 3.67
CA SER A 136 19.61 -11.61 4.07
C SER A 136 19.86 -11.52 5.57
N LYS A 137 20.82 -10.67 5.97
CA LYS A 137 21.15 -10.35 7.38
C LYS A 137 20.62 -8.98 7.82
N ILE A 138 19.62 -8.42 7.13
CA ILE A 138 18.99 -7.17 7.55
C ILE A 138 18.25 -7.35 8.89
N ASN A 139 17.91 -6.23 9.52
CA ASN A 139 17.19 -6.29 10.79
C ASN A 139 15.85 -7.04 10.64
N PRO A 140 15.39 -7.76 11.68
CA PRO A 140 14.18 -8.60 11.58
C PRO A 140 12.91 -7.84 11.19
N GLU A 141 12.78 -6.59 11.64
CA GLU A 141 11.60 -5.74 11.37
C GLU A 141 11.51 -5.35 9.89
N GLU A 142 12.62 -4.93 9.29
CA GLU A 142 12.72 -4.66 7.85
C GLU A 142 12.54 -5.94 7.04
N LYS A 143 13.05 -7.08 7.52
CA LYS A 143 12.83 -8.39 6.89
C LYS A 143 11.34 -8.73 6.84
N GLU A 144 10.64 -8.59 7.96
CA GLU A 144 9.20 -8.81 8.06
C GLU A 144 8.42 -7.85 7.15
N PHE A 145 8.79 -6.57 7.14
CA PHE A 145 8.21 -5.56 6.27
C PHE A 145 8.38 -5.88 4.78
N LEU A 146 9.60 -6.24 4.34
CA LEU A 146 9.87 -6.60 2.95
C LEU A 146 9.11 -7.86 2.53
N LEU A 147 9.11 -8.90 3.36
CA LEU A 147 8.37 -10.13 3.06
C LEU A 147 6.86 -9.90 3.02
N THR A 148 6.32 -9.07 3.91
CA THR A 148 4.91 -8.66 3.89
C THR A 148 4.59 -7.88 2.61
N THR A 149 5.46 -6.96 2.20
CA THR A 149 5.29 -6.14 0.98
C THR A 149 5.36 -6.98 -0.29
N LEU A 150 6.27 -7.96 -0.34
CA LEU A 150 6.38 -8.93 -1.45
C LEU A 150 5.13 -9.80 -1.55
N ALA A 151 4.62 -10.32 -0.42
CA ALA A 151 3.38 -11.09 -0.38
C ALA A 151 2.18 -10.25 -0.81
N PHE A 152 2.07 -9.01 -0.34
CA PHE A 152 1.01 -8.09 -0.78
C PHE A 152 1.07 -7.86 -2.28
N THR A 153 2.25 -7.59 -2.82
CA THR A 153 2.46 -7.37 -4.26
C THR A 153 2.02 -8.58 -5.06
N TYR A 154 2.45 -9.77 -4.63
CA TYR A 154 2.11 -11.03 -5.27
C TYR A 154 0.59 -11.26 -5.32
N ASN A 155 -0.09 -11.05 -4.19
CA ASN A 155 -1.53 -11.30 -4.05
C ASN A 155 -2.41 -10.19 -4.62
N ARG A 156 -1.91 -8.95 -4.76
CA ARG A 156 -2.64 -7.83 -5.37
C ARG A 156 -2.68 -7.92 -6.90
N GLY A 157 -1.65 -8.49 -7.52
CA GLY A 157 -1.49 -8.51 -8.98
C GLY A 157 -1.05 -7.17 -9.59
N ASN A 158 -0.88 -7.14 -10.92
CA ASN A 158 -0.44 -5.95 -11.66
C ASN A 158 -1.57 -4.92 -11.79
N ASN A 159 -1.54 -3.87 -10.99
CA ASN A 159 -2.48 -2.76 -11.06
C ASN A 159 -1.77 -1.41 -10.97
N ASP A 160 -2.43 -0.37 -11.48
CA ASP A 160 -2.01 1.03 -11.36
C ASP A 160 -1.78 1.46 -9.90
N GLY A 161 -0.96 2.51 -9.71
CA GLY A 161 -0.63 3.01 -8.37
C GLY A 161 0.38 2.15 -7.59
N PHE A 162 1.04 1.18 -8.23
CA PHE A 162 1.97 0.28 -7.56
C PHE A 162 3.13 0.98 -6.84
N TRP A 163 3.80 1.91 -7.54
CA TRP A 163 4.85 2.74 -6.97
C TRP A 163 4.37 3.59 -5.79
N GLY A 164 3.15 4.12 -5.89
CA GLY A 164 2.50 4.82 -4.79
C GLY A 164 2.31 3.90 -3.58
N ALA A 165 1.84 2.67 -3.79
CA ALA A 165 1.66 1.68 -2.74
C ALA A 165 2.98 1.34 -2.03
N LEU A 166 4.06 1.15 -2.78
CA LEU A 166 5.37 0.89 -2.19
C LEU A 166 5.89 2.08 -1.37
N ALA A 167 5.80 3.30 -1.91
CA ALA A 167 6.22 4.50 -1.19
C ALA A 167 5.40 4.70 0.08
N GLY A 168 4.08 4.55 -0.01
CA GLY A 168 3.19 4.65 1.13
C GLY A 168 3.45 3.55 2.17
N ALA A 169 3.72 2.31 1.74
CA ALA A 169 4.09 1.23 2.64
C ALA A 169 5.38 1.53 3.39
N GLY A 170 6.41 2.04 2.70
CA GLY A 170 7.67 2.43 3.31
C GLY A 170 7.52 3.59 4.29
N ILE A 171 6.76 4.63 3.94
CA ILE A 171 6.47 5.75 4.85
C ILE A 171 5.72 5.28 6.08
N GLY A 172 4.66 4.49 5.88
CA GLY A 172 3.88 3.91 6.97
C GLY A 172 4.76 3.07 7.90
N TYR A 173 5.62 2.22 7.35
CA TYR A 173 6.59 1.46 8.13
C TYR A 173 7.44 2.34 9.04
N LEU A 174 7.95 3.48 8.54
CA LEU A 174 8.76 4.38 9.35
C LEU A 174 7.98 5.12 10.45
N ILE A 175 6.65 5.22 10.33
CA ILE A 175 5.80 5.91 11.31
C ILE A 175 5.40 4.97 12.46
N CYS A 176 4.88 3.78 12.14
CA CYS A 176 4.45 2.84 13.19
C CYS A 176 4.67 1.36 12.82
N ASN A 177 5.74 1.07 12.09
CA ASN A 177 6.11 -0.28 11.64
C ASN A 177 5.06 -0.92 10.72
N VAL A 178 5.08 -2.24 10.64
CA VAL A 178 4.24 -3.06 9.75
C VAL A 178 2.75 -2.69 9.82
N PRO A 179 2.14 -2.46 11.00
CA PRO A 179 0.82 -1.83 11.14
C PRO A 179 0.53 -0.65 10.19
N CYS A 180 1.38 0.37 10.22
CA CYS A 180 1.21 1.55 9.40
C CYS A 180 1.63 1.32 7.95
N SER A 181 2.54 0.37 7.68
CA SER A 181 2.91 0.02 6.30
C SER A 181 1.71 -0.47 5.50
N VAL A 182 0.77 -1.17 6.15
CA VAL A 182 -0.52 -1.58 5.56
C VAL A 182 -1.31 -0.38 5.07
N VAL A 183 -1.60 0.52 5.98
CA VAL A 183 -2.47 1.67 5.73
C VAL A 183 -1.79 2.61 4.75
N GLY A 184 -0.48 2.78 4.90
CA GLY A 184 0.35 3.51 3.97
C GLY A 184 0.33 2.92 2.56
N ALA A 185 0.36 1.59 2.41
CA ALA A 185 0.26 0.95 1.09
C ALA A 185 -1.07 1.28 0.40
N VAL A 186 -2.18 1.27 1.14
CA VAL A 186 -3.50 1.62 0.59
C VAL A 186 -3.55 3.10 0.22
N ILE A 187 -3.16 4.00 1.14
CA ILE A 187 -3.14 5.45 0.89
C ILE A 187 -2.26 5.78 -0.32
N GLY A 188 -1.07 5.18 -0.36
CA GLY A 188 -0.11 5.35 -1.44
C GLY A 188 -0.62 4.84 -2.77
N ALA A 189 -1.31 3.68 -2.80
CA ALA A 189 -1.93 3.17 -4.02
C ALA A 189 -3.00 4.12 -4.55
N VAL A 190 -3.88 4.61 -3.67
CA VAL A 190 -4.91 5.59 -3.99
C VAL A 190 -4.29 6.90 -4.50
N TRP A 191 -3.25 7.41 -3.83
CA TRP A 191 -2.52 8.61 -4.25
C TRP A 191 -1.87 8.44 -5.63
N GLY A 192 -1.24 7.29 -5.87
CA GLY A 192 -0.59 6.96 -7.14
C GLY A 192 -1.57 6.76 -8.31
N GLU A 193 -2.82 6.41 -8.03
CA GLU A 193 -3.91 6.38 -9.01
C GLU A 193 -4.48 7.79 -9.30
N ILE A 194 -4.50 8.69 -8.31
CA ILE A 194 -5.06 10.07 -8.42
C ILE A 194 -4.04 11.08 -8.98
N GLY A 195 -2.74 10.82 -8.81
CA GLY A 195 -1.65 11.71 -9.24
C GLY A 195 -1.23 11.57 -10.70
N LYS A 196 -1.80 10.61 -11.43
CA LYS A 196 -1.71 10.49 -12.90
C LYS A 196 -2.77 11.37 -13.56
#